data_AF-A0A1I1ZX64-F1
#
_entry.id   AF-A0A1I1ZX64-F1
#
_cell.length_a   1.000
_cell.length_b   1.000
_cell.length_c   1.000
_cell.angle_alpha   90.00
_cell.angle_beta   90.00
_cell.angle_gamma   90.00
#
_symmetry.space_group_name_H-M   'P 1'
#
loop_
_entity.id
_entity.type
_entity.pdbx_description
1 polymer ?
#
loop_
_entity_poly.entity_id
_entity_poly.type
_entity_poly.pdbx_seq_one_letter_code
_entity_poly.pdbx_strand_id
1 'polypeptide(L)'
;MTPETTRRMAGGALAVSAFSIAVALLAYWRAGGRQDAERTHAEIRAAVESLREKQTELVDHTRGSLDAAYQNSRDRLTRVRELLRIEKDRAEAELKQQLDRTEADVDRLVATVELEARKTRDSTIASAEQAERALSQRVRTIEGRVALLRAKYKTRRAEALAEGRAYEEALRTLVEATDLLDQAQERLPREYDPTVASLRMAMHEALTAVQDGAVDIRARLEEALRQTNSLVRTLENDEAAAAGSVVRSPGHAAS
;
A
#
# COMPACT_ATOMS: atom_id res chain seq x y z
N MET A 1 27.99 -53.16 -68.51
CA MET A 1 27.72 -51.72 -68.25
C MET A 1 28.62 -51.28 -67.12
N THR A 2 29.66 -50.54 -67.44
CA THR A 2 30.76 -50.18 -66.53
C THR A 2 30.44 -48.86 -65.81
N PRO A 3 30.84 -48.69 -64.54
CA PRO A 3 30.54 -47.51 -63.71
C PRO A 3 31.15 -46.18 -64.20
N GLU A 4 31.86 -46.18 -65.33
CA GLU A 4 32.42 -44.97 -65.94
C GLU A 4 31.43 -44.20 -66.82
N THR A 5 30.40 -44.85 -67.38
CA THR A 5 29.41 -44.15 -68.24
C THR A 5 28.39 -43.35 -67.43
N THR A 6 28.05 -43.79 -66.22
CA THR A 6 27.16 -43.07 -65.29
C THR A 6 27.79 -41.79 -64.73
N ARG A 7 29.12 -41.77 -64.53
CA ARG A 7 29.85 -40.57 -64.06
C ARG A 7 29.91 -39.46 -65.11
N ARG A 8 30.05 -39.81 -66.39
CA ARG A 8 30.04 -38.84 -67.51
C ARG A 8 28.63 -38.28 -67.80
N MET A 9 27.57 -39.07 -67.64
CA MET A 9 26.19 -38.57 -67.76
C MET A 9 25.78 -37.68 -66.58
N ALA A 10 26.19 -37.99 -65.34
CA ALA A 10 25.90 -37.17 -64.17
C ALA A 10 26.61 -35.80 -64.20
N GLY A 11 27.86 -35.75 -64.70
CA GLY A 11 28.60 -34.50 -64.87
C GLY A 11 27.99 -33.57 -65.93
N GLY A 12 27.48 -34.14 -67.03
CA GLY A 12 26.77 -33.38 -68.06
C GLY A 12 25.44 -32.80 -67.56
N ALA A 13 24.67 -33.56 -66.79
CA ALA A 13 23.40 -33.10 -66.21
C ALA A 13 23.59 -31.95 -65.18
N LEU A 14 24.66 -32.01 -64.38
CA LEU A 14 25.03 -30.93 -63.44
C LEU A 14 25.52 -29.66 -64.16
N ALA A 15 26.25 -29.81 -65.26
CA ALA A 15 26.67 -28.66 -66.06
C ALA A 15 25.47 -27.96 -66.74
N VAL A 16 24.52 -28.73 -67.26
CA VAL A 16 23.30 -28.19 -67.88
C VAL A 16 22.36 -27.55 -66.85
N SER A 17 22.22 -28.11 -65.64
CA SER A 17 21.42 -27.49 -64.59
C SER A 17 22.06 -26.21 -64.07
N ALA A 18 23.39 -26.18 -63.88
CA ALA A 18 24.11 -24.98 -63.49
C ALA A 18 24.00 -23.88 -64.56
N PHE A 19 24.12 -24.23 -65.84
CA PHE A 19 23.93 -23.30 -66.95
C PHE A 19 22.49 -22.78 -67.05
N SER A 20 21.50 -23.64 -66.84
CA SER A 20 20.08 -23.25 -66.85
C SER A 20 19.73 -22.33 -65.68
N ILE A 21 20.31 -22.55 -64.50
CA ILE A 21 20.20 -21.65 -63.34
C ILE A 21 20.87 -20.31 -63.62
N ALA A 22 22.07 -20.31 -64.22
CA ALA A 22 22.76 -19.08 -64.59
C ALA A 22 21.99 -18.26 -65.64
N VAL A 23 21.41 -18.92 -66.65
CA VAL A 23 20.58 -18.27 -67.68
C VAL A 23 19.25 -17.79 -67.08
N ALA A 24 18.63 -18.54 -66.17
CA ALA A 24 17.43 -18.10 -65.46
C ALA A 24 17.71 -16.88 -64.56
N LEU A 25 18.87 -16.85 -63.87
CA LEU A 25 19.32 -15.69 -63.08
C LEU A 25 19.60 -14.48 -63.97
N LEU A 26 20.24 -14.66 -65.13
CA LEU A 26 20.49 -13.59 -66.11
C LEU A 26 19.18 -13.08 -66.75
N ALA A 27 18.25 -13.97 -67.06
CA ALA A 27 16.93 -13.62 -67.60
C ALA A 27 16.08 -12.88 -66.56
N TYR A 28 16.07 -13.33 -65.30
CA TYR A 28 15.42 -12.63 -64.19
C TYR A 28 16.02 -11.24 -63.98
N TRP A 29 17.34 -11.12 -64.00
CA TRP A 29 18.01 -9.83 -63.84
C TRP A 29 17.77 -8.87 -65.02
N ARG A 30 17.63 -9.40 -66.25
CA ARG A 30 17.31 -8.63 -67.46
C ARG A 30 15.82 -8.29 -67.62
N ALA A 31 14.91 -9.11 -67.05
CA ALA A 31 13.46 -8.94 -67.14
C ALA A 31 12.86 -8.00 -66.08
N GLY A 32 13.66 -7.47 -65.16
CA GLY A 32 13.18 -6.55 -64.12
C GLY A 32 13.64 -6.89 -62.70
N GLY A 33 14.40 -7.97 -62.49
CA GLY A 33 14.91 -8.36 -61.17
C GLY A 33 15.78 -7.30 -60.49
N ARG A 34 16.33 -6.35 -61.24
CA ARG A 34 17.00 -5.15 -60.68
C ARG A 34 16.02 -4.19 -60.02
N GLN A 35 14.86 -3.95 -60.65
CA GLN A 35 13.76 -3.18 -60.06
C GLN A 35 13.12 -3.90 -58.87
N ASP A 36 12.95 -5.22 -58.95
CA ASP A 36 12.42 -6.00 -57.82
C ASP A 36 13.39 -6.05 -56.64
N ALA A 37 14.71 -6.17 -56.89
CA ALA A 37 15.73 -6.07 -55.86
C ALA A 37 15.77 -4.66 -55.24
N GLU A 38 15.66 -3.61 -56.05
CA GLU A 38 15.59 -2.22 -55.57
C GLU A 38 14.32 -1.95 -54.74
N ARG A 39 13.16 -2.47 -55.18
CA ARG A 39 11.89 -2.42 -54.42
C ARG A 39 12.00 -3.18 -53.12
N THR A 40 12.50 -4.42 -53.15
CA THR A 40 12.70 -5.24 -51.95
C THR A 40 13.67 -4.55 -50.98
N HIS A 41 14.75 -3.95 -51.47
CA HIS A 41 15.66 -3.16 -50.64
C HIS A 41 15.00 -1.90 -50.06
N ALA A 42 14.16 -1.22 -50.83
CA ALA A 42 13.40 -0.07 -50.34
C ALA A 42 12.37 -0.47 -49.28
N GLU A 43 11.64 -1.56 -49.48
CA GLU A 43 10.68 -2.13 -48.52
C GLU A 43 11.37 -2.59 -47.24
N ILE A 44 12.51 -3.29 -47.34
CA ILE A 44 13.31 -3.68 -46.17
C ILE A 44 13.80 -2.44 -45.42
N ARG A 45 14.29 -1.41 -46.12
CA ARG A 45 14.72 -0.16 -45.45
C ARG A 45 13.55 0.53 -44.76
N ALA A 46 12.40 0.64 -45.42
CA ALA A 46 11.21 1.23 -44.82
C ALA A 46 10.71 0.43 -43.61
N ALA A 47 10.76 -0.90 -43.67
CA ALA A 47 10.41 -1.77 -42.55
C ALA A 47 11.40 -1.63 -41.39
N VAL A 48 12.71 -1.56 -41.66
CA VAL A 48 13.74 -1.34 -40.64
C VAL A 48 13.57 0.02 -39.98
N GLU A 49 13.27 1.07 -40.75
CA GLU A 49 13.07 2.42 -40.21
C GLU A 49 11.79 2.48 -39.36
N SER A 50 10.69 1.90 -39.83
CA SER A 50 9.46 1.78 -39.04
C SER A 50 9.67 0.98 -37.74
N LEU A 51 10.48 -0.08 -37.77
CA LEU A 51 10.83 -0.83 -36.56
C LEU A 51 11.68 0.00 -35.59
N ARG A 52 12.62 0.81 -36.10
CA ARG A 52 13.41 1.73 -35.27
C ARG A 52 12.56 2.82 -34.63
N GLU A 53 11.63 3.39 -35.38
CA GLU A 53 10.66 4.37 -34.86
C GLU A 53 9.85 3.76 -33.72
N LYS A 54 9.24 2.58 -33.95
CA LYS A 54 8.47 1.86 -32.91
C LYS A 54 9.31 1.49 -31.71
N GLN A 55 10.56 1.06 -31.91
CA GLN A 55 11.47 0.75 -30.81
C GLN A 55 11.79 2.01 -30.00
N THR A 56 12.00 3.15 -30.66
CA THR A 56 12.26 4.44 -30.00
C THR A 56 11.04 4.89 -29.20
N GLU A 57 9.84 4.83 -29.79
CA GLU A 57 8.59 5.16 -29.12
C GLU A 57 8.34 4.30 -27.88
N LEU A 58 8.55 2.98 -27.99
CA LEU A 58 8.44 2.06 -26.85
C LEU A 58 9.45 2.39 -25.74
N VAL A 59 10.71 2.66 -26.11
CA VAL A 59 11.75 3.03 -25.15
C VAL A 59 11.38 4.33 -24.42
N ASP A 60 10.91 5.33 -25.15
CA ASP A 60 10.54 6.63 -24.57
C ASP A 60 9.29 6.54 -23.70
N HIS A 61 8.28 5.78 -24.13
CA HIS A 61 7.09 5.51 -23.32
C HIS A 61 7.44 4.78 -22.02
N THR A 62 8.27 3.72 -22.09
CA THR A 62 8.68 2.97 -20.89
C THR A 62 9.54 3.84 -19.97
N ARG A 63 10.44 4.67 -20.50
CA ARG A 63 11.21 5.62 -19.69
C ARG A 63 10.30 6.61 -18.96
N GLY A 64 9.32 7.20 -19.65
CA GLY A 64 8.35 8.11 -19.05
C GLY A 64 7.53 7.44 -17.94
N SER A 65 7.10 6.20 -18.15
CA SER A 65 6.38 5.40 -17.15
C SER A 65 7.23 5.10 -15.92
N LEU A 66 8.50 4.72 -16.10
CA LEU A 66 9.44 4.45 -15.01
C LEU A 66 9.74 5.71 -14.19
N ASP A 67 9.98 6.84 -14.85
CA ASP A 67 10.19 8.13 -14.17
C ASP A 67 8.97 8.51 -13.32
N ALA A 68 7.75 8.32 -13.83
CA ALA A 68 6.52 8.54 -13.07
C ALA A 68 6.39 7.59 -11.87
N ALA A 69 6.76 6.31 -12.02
CA ALA A 69 6.74 5.33 -10.93
C ALA A 69 7.74 5.69 -9.82
N TYR A 70 8.93 6.16 -10.18
CA TYR A 70 9.92 6.65 -9.21
C TYR A 70 9.46 7.90 -8.48
N GLN A 71 8.87 8.87 -9.19
CA GLN A 71 8.30 10.07 -8.56
C GLN A 71 7.20 9.69 -7.54
N ASN A 72 6.27 8.82 -7.94
CA ASN A 72 5.23 8.33 -7.02
C ASN A 72 5.82 7.65 -5.78
N SER A 73 6.86 6.84 -5.95
CA SER A 73 7.57 6.21 -4.82
C SER A 73 8.20 7.25 -3.89
N ARG A 74 8.80 8.33 -4.41
CA ARG A 74 9.35 9.42 -3.60
C ARG A 74 8.26 10.18 -2.84
N ASP A 75 7.14 10.48 -3.49
CA ASP A 75 6.01 11.17 -2.86
C ASP A 75 5.43 10.34 -1.71
N ARG A 76 5.28 9.03 -1.92
CA ARG A 76 4.82 8.08 -0.89
C ARG A 76 5.77 8.06 0.29
N LEU A 77 7.08 7.93 0.07
CA LEU A 77 8.07 7.94 1.14
C LEU A 77 8.12 9.28 1.89
N THR A 78 7.93 10.39 1.18
CA THR A 78 7.85 11.73 1.79
C THR A 78 6.63 11.83 2.72
N ARG A 79 5.46 11.35 2.28
CA ARG A 79 4.26 11.28 3.13
C ARG A 79 4.48 10.39 4.35
N VAL A 80 5.08 9.21 4.17
CA VAL A 80 5.42 8.30 5.26
C VAL A 80 6.33 8.97 6.28
N ARG A 81 7.35 9.68 5.81
CA ARG A 81 8.29 10.42 6.68
C ARG A 81 7.57 11.47 7.52
N GLU A 82 6.67 12.24 6.91
CA GLU A 82 5.91 13.25 7.65
C GLU A 82 4.97 12.62 8.69
N LEU A 83 4.32 11.51 8.35
CA LEU A 83 3.51 10.75 9.31
C LEU A 83 4.35 10.25 10.48
N LEU A 84 5.54 9.70 10.24
CA LEU A 84 6.45 9.26 11.29
C LEU A 84 6.86 10.41 12.21
N ARG A 85 7.16 11.58 11.65
CA ARG A 85 7.52 12.79 12.41
C ARG A 85 6.42 13.19 13.39
N ILE A 86 5.18 13.27 12.91
CA ILE A 86 4.01 13.65 13.73
C ILE A 86 3.80 12.68 14.89
N GLU A 87 3.97 11.38 14.66
CA GLU A 87 3.72 10.35 15.67
C GLU A 87 4.88 10.25 16.67
N LYS A 88 6.11 10.50 16.23
CA LYS A 88 7.33 10.53 17.07
C LYS A 88 7.28 11.61 18.14
N ASP A 89 6.68 12.76 17.84
CA ASP A 89 6.51 13.86 18.79
C ASP A 89 5.54 13.51 19.94
N ARG A 90 4.74 12.45 19.78
CA ARG A 90 3.70 12.04 20.73
C ARG A 90 3.90 10.65 21.32
N ALA A 91 4.92 9.92 20.86
CA ALA A 91 5.18 8.55 21.24
C ALA A 91 5.96 8.42 22.55
N GLU A 92 5.66 7.37 23.32
CA GLU A 92 6.46 6.91 24.46
C GLU A 92 7.86 6.44 24.01
N ALA A 93 8.83 6.38 24.93
CA ALA A 93 10.24 6.12 24.61
C ALA A 93 10.50 4.83 23.81
N GLU A 94 9.82 3.72 24.14
CA GLU A 94 9.98 2.44 23.44
C GLU A 94 9.49 2.53 21.98
N LEU A 95 8.31 3.13 21.78
CA LEU A 95 7.71 3.32 20.46
C LEU A 95 8.51 4.34 19.64
N LYS A 96 9.03 5.39 20.29
CA LYS A 96 9.90 6.37 19.69
C LYS A 96 11.15 5.73 19.09
N GLN A 97 11.78 4.77 19.79
CA GLN A 97 12.91 4.03 19.26
C GLN A 97 12.54 3.19 18.02
N GLN A 98 11.34 2.61 17.99
CA GLN A 98 10.86 1.86 16.82
C GLN A 98 10.60 2.80 15.64
N LEU A 99 9.99 3.96 15.88
CA LEU A 99 9.76 5.01 14.88
C LEU A 99 11.08 5.54 14.31
N ASP A 100 12.09 5.77 15.15
CA ASP A 100 13.43 6.22 14.72
C ASP A 100 14.10 5.22 13.76
N ARG A 101 14.00 3.92 14.07
CA ARG A 101 14.53 2.87 13.19
C ARG A 101 13.79 2.84 11.86
N THR A 102 12.47 3.01 11.88
CA THR A 102 11.66 3.05 10.66
C THR A 102 11.91 4.32 9.85
N GLU A 103 12.14 5.47 10.49
CA GLU A 103 12.56 6.71 9.82
C GLU A 103 13.91 6.52 9.12
N ALA A 104 14.89 5.90 9.78
CA ALA A 104 16.18 5.58 9.17
C ALA A 104 16.03 4.60 7.98
N ASP A 105 15.13 3.62 8.06
CA ASP A 105 14.82 2.72 6.95
C ASP A 105 14.18 3.46 5.76
N VAL A 106 13.29 4.42 6.02
CA VAL A 106 12.68 5.30 5.00
C VAL A 106 13.76 6.13 4.31
N ASP A 107 14.64 6.79 5.08
CA ASP A 107 15.70 7.63 4.52
C ASP A 107 16.68 6.83 3.64
N ARG A 108 17.05 5.61 4.07
CA ARG A 108 17.83 4.69 3.23
C ARG A 108 17.10 4.30 1.96
N LEU A 109 15.79 4.06 2.03
CA LEU A 109 15.01 3.70 0.85
C LEU A 109 14.85 4.88 -0.12
N VAL A 110 14.67 6.11 0.38
CA VAL A 110 14.68 7.33 -0.44
C VAL A 110 15.99 7.46 -1.21
N ALA A 111 17.13 7.33 -0.53
CA ALA A 111 18.44 7.37 -1.19
C ALA A 111 18.59 6.26 -2.24
N THR A 112 18.04 5.06 -1.96
CA THR A 112 18.06 3.94 -2.90
C THR A 112 17.19 4.24 -4.13
N VAL A 113 15.98 4.77 -3.95
CA VAL A 113 15.08 5.16 -5.07
C VAL A 113 15.76 6.19 -5.96
N GLU A 114 16.42 7.19 -5.38
CA GLU A 114 17.13 8.21 -6.16
C GLU A 114 18.34 7.65 -6.92
N LEU A 115 19.07 6.71 -6.31
CA LEU A 115 20.19 6.04 -6.95
C LEU A 115 19.73 5.14 -8.12
N GLU A 116 18.70 4.32 -7.91
CA GLU A 116 18.18 3.41 -8.93
C GLU A 116 17.49 4.17 -10.07
N ALA A 117 16.79 5.27 -9.79
CA ALA A 117 16.24 6.15 -10.82
C ALA A 117 17.36 6.71 -11.73
N ARG A 118 18.53 7.08 -11.17
CA ARG A 118 19.68 7.53 -11.97
C ARG A 118 20.26 6.40 -12.82
N LYS A 119 20.48 5.21 -12.24
CA LYS A 119 21.02 4.05 -12.96
C LYS A 119 20.10 3.55 -14.08
N THR A 120 18.79 3.67 -13.89
CA THR A 120 17.77 3.22 -14.83
C THR A 120 17.88 3.93 -16.19
N ARG A 121 18.40 5.17 -16.22
CA ARG A 121 18.63 5.91 -17.47
C ARG A 121 19.62 5.22 -18.40
N ASP A 122 20.58 4.50 -17.81
CA ASP A 122 21.69 3.85 -18.52
C ASP A 122 21.52 2.32 -18.61
N SER A 123 20.43 1.76 -18.06
CA SER A 123 20.18 0.31 -18.02
C SER A 123 19.22 -0.18 -19.10
N THR A 124 19.16 -1.50 -19.32
CA THR A 124 18.12 -2.11 -20.15
C THR A 124 16.73 -1.94 -19.51
N ILE A 125 15.68 -1.90 -20.35
CA ILE A 125 14.28 -1.78 -19.90
C ILE A 125 13.91 -2.89 -18.89
N ALA A 126 14.30 -4.14 -19.17
CA ALA A 126 13.96 -5.26 -18.30
C ALA A 126 14.59 -5.13 -16.90
N SER A 127 15.85 -4.67 -16.82
CA SER A 127 16.52 -4.40 -15.55
C SER A 127 15.82 -3.28 -14.77
N ALA A 128 15.39 -2.24 -15.48
CA ALA A 128 14.68 -1.11 -14.89
C ALA A 128 13.32 -1.50 -14.29
N GLU A 129 12.52 -2.29 -15.03
CA GLU A 129 11.24 -2.80 -14.54
C GLU A 129 11.38 -3.75 -13.34
N GLN A 130 12.48 -4.52 -13.29
CA GLN A 130 12.76 -5.37 -12.14
C GLN A 130 13.14 -4.54 -10.91
N ALA A 131 13.96 -3.50 -11.08
CA ALA A 131 14.33 -2.58 -10.02
C ALA A 131 13.11 -1.81 -9.48
N GLU A 132 12.25 -1.31 -10.38
CA GLU A 132 10.99 -0.65 -10.02
C GLU A 132 10.12 -1.58 -9.17
N ARG A 133 9.87 -2.81 -9.61
CA ARG A 133 9.03 -3.77 -8.85
C ARG A 133 9.59 -4.05 -7.46
N ALA A 134 10.90 -4.25 -7.35
CA ALA A 134 11.57 -4.48 -6.08
C ALA A 134 11.45 -3.26 -5.14
N LEU A 135 11.60 -2.05 -5.67
CA LEU A 135 11.44 -0.82 -4.91
C LEU A 135 9.99 -0.60 -4.49
N SER A 136 9.03 -0.78 -5.40
CA SER A 136 7.60 -0.70 -5.12
C SER A 136 7.18 -1.65 -4.01
N GLN A 137 7.73 -2.88 -3.98
CA GLN A 137 7.51 -3.82 -2.89
C GLN A 137 8.08 -3.30 -1.55
N ARG A 138 9.32 -2.80 -1.55
CA ARG A 138 9.95 -2.24 -0.33
C ARG A 138 9.18 -1.04 0.21
N VAL A 139 8.74 -0.13 -0.66
CA VAL A 139 7.91 1.03 -0.26
C VAL A 139 6.62 0.57 0.38
N ARG A 140 5.92 -0.41 -0.21
CA ARG A 140 4.70 -1.01 0.37
C ARG A 140 4.98 -1.61 1.75
N THR A 141 6.05 -2.38 1.89
CA THR A 141 6.41 -2.98 3.19
C THR A 141 6.71 -1.92 4.25
N ILE A 142 7.41 -0.83 3.90
CA ILE A 142 7.67 0.27 4.83
C ILE A 142 6.37 0.97 5.22
N GLU A 143 5.47 1.26 4.28
CA GLU A 143 4.15 1.82 4.59
C GLU A 143 3.35 0.91 5.54
N GLY A 144 3.38 -0.39 5.30
CA GLY A 144 2.73 -1.38 6.17
C GLY A 144 3.32 -1.37 7.59
N ARG A 145 4.65 -1.31 7.71
CA ARG A 145 5.33 -1.21 9.02
C ARG A 145 4.95 0.08 9.75
N VAL A 146 4.86 1.20 9.04
CA VAL A 146 4.45 2.49 9.62
C VAL A 146 3.01 2.43 10.09
N ALA A 147 2.10 1.91 9.27
CA ALA A 147 0.69 1.73 9.66
C ALA A 147 0.56 0.85 10.91
N LEU A 148 1.33 -0.23 10.99
CA LEU A 148 1.38 -1.11 12.16
C LEU A 148 1.88 -0.39 13.43
N LEU A 149 2.95 0.42 13.33
CA LEU A 149 3.45 1.20 14.46
C LEU A 149 2.45 2.27 14.92
N ARG A 150 1.70 2.86 13.98
CA ARG A 150 0.64 3.82 14.29
C ARG A 150 -0.56 3.15 14.96
N ALA A 151 -0.97 1.97 14.50
CA ALA A 151 -1.97 1.14 15.19
C ALA A 151 -1.50 0.84 16.64
N LYS A 152 -0.27 0.31 16.77
CA LYS A 152 0.66 0.42 17.92
C LYS A 152 0.29 1.50 18.93
N TYR A 153 0.63 2.70 18.52
CA TYR A 153 0.49 3.93 19.28
C TYR A 153 -0.96 4.22 19.67
N LYS A 154 -1.89 4.11 18.71
CA LYS A 154 -3.30 4.43 18.90
C LYS A 154 -3.95 3.49 19.91
N THR A 155 -3.62 2.20 19.89
CA THR A 155 -4.08 1.23 20.90
C THR A 155 -3.65 1.65 22.31
N ARG A 156 -2.35 1.92 22.53
CA ARG A 156 -1.86 2.39 23.83
C ARG A 156 -2.50 3.71 24.27
N ARG A 157 -2.68 4.63 23.32
CA ARG A 157 -3.36 5.91 23.61
C ARG A 157 -4.82 5.68 24.02
N ALA A 158 -5.52 4.75 23.38
CA ALA A 158 -6.89 4.43 23.76
C ALA A 158 -6.95 3.81 25.16
N GLU A 159 -6.01 2.95 25.52
CA GLU A 159 -5.87 2.41 26.89
C GLU A 159 -5.71 3.54 27.90
N ALA A 160 -4.77 4.47 27.67
CA ALA A 160 -4.58 5.63 28.55
C ALA A 160 -5.82 6.54 28.66
N LEU A 161 -6.56 6.74 27.56
CA LEU A 161 -7.83 7.47 27.56
C LEU A 161 -8.90 6.73 28.39
N ALA A 162 -8.95 5.40 28.29
CA ALA A 162 -9.86 4.55 29.04
C ALA A 162 -9.58 4.62 30.55
N GLU A 163 -8.31 4.59 30.94
CA GLU A 163 -7.87 4.80 32.32
C GLU A 163 -8.30 6.18 32.84
N GLY A 164 -8.19 7.20 31.98
CA GLY A 164 -8.71 8.56 32.22
C GLY A 164 -10.23 8.69 32.16
N ARG A 165 -10.97 7.59 31.96
CA ARG A 165 -12.44 7.52 31.81
C ARG A 165 -12.99 8.29 30.60
N ALA A 166 -12.15 8.62 29.62
CA ALA A 166 -12.54 9.24 28.36
C ALA A 166 -12.94 8.17 27.32
N TYR A 167 -13.94 7.34 27.65
CA TYR A 167 -14.25 6.12 26.88
C TYR A 167 -14.70 6.37 25.44
N GLU A 168 -15.42 7.46 25.16
CA GLU A 168 -15.83 7.80 23.79
C GLU A 168 -14.62 8.13 22.90
N GLU A 169 -13.65 8.88 23.44
CA GLU A 169 -12.39 9.17 22.76
C GLU A 169 -11.53 7.91 22.60
N ALA A 170 -11.49 7.05 23.62
CA ALA A 170 -10.80 5.77 23.57
C ALA A 170 -11.36 4.88 22.45
N LEU A 171 -12.69 4.74 22.37
CA LEU A 171 -13.35 3.93 21.36
C LEU A 171 -13.07 4.43 19.93
N ARG A 172 -13.20 5.74 19.70
CA ARG A 172 -12.86 6.35 18.40
C ARG A 172 -11.39 6.12 18.04
N THR A 173 -10.49 6.21 19.02
CA THR A 173 -9.06 5.95 18.81
C THR A 173 -8.80 4.49 18.45
N LEU A 174 -9.53 3.53 19.02
CA LEU A 174 -9.45 2.11 18.65
C LEU A 174 -9.99 1.81 17.25
N VAL A 175 -11.03 2.52 16.80
CA VAL A 175 -11.51 2.41 15.42
C VAL A 175 -10.41 2.86 14.44
N GLU A 176 -9.78 4.01 14.69
CA GLU A 176 -8.65 4.48 13.86
C GLU A 176 -7.47 3.49 13.88
N ALA A 177 -7.19 2.87 15.02
CA ALA A 177 -6.17 1.83 15.11
C ALA A 177 -6.51 0.61 14.26
N THR A 178 -7.80 0.27 14.12
CA THR A 178 -8.27 -0.90 13.37
C THR A 178 -8.09 -0.67 11.88
N ASP A 179 -8.48 0.51 11.40
CA ASP A 179 -8.27 0.91 10.00
C ASP A 179 -6.79 0.88 9.62
N LEU A 180 -5.91 1.30 10.53
CA LEU A 180 -4.46 1.24 10.34
C LEU A 180 -3.92 -0.19 10.32
N LEU A 181 -4.51 -1.09 11.10
CA LEU A 181 -4.12 -2.50 11.14
C LEU A 181 -4.50 -3.21 9.85
N ASP A 182 -5.69 -2.93 9.30
CA ASP A 182 -6.13 -3.48 8.02
C ASP A 182 -5.24 -2.96 6.87
N GLN A 183 -4.93 -1.66 6.89
CA GLN A 183 -3.95 -1.07 5.97
C GLN A 183 -2.56 -1.70 6.07
N ALA A 184 -2.13 -2.06 7.28
CA ALA A 184 -0.86 -2.76 7.49
C ALA A 184 -0.92 -4.18 6.90
N GLN A 185 -2.00 -4.92 7.14
CA GLN A 185 -2.19 -6.28 6.63
C GLN A 185 -2.19 -6.35 5.10
N GLU A 186 -2.80 -5.38 4.42
CA GLU A 186 -2.80 -5.30 2.96
C GLU A 186 -1.42 -5.10 2.34
N ARG A 187 -0.51 -4.47 3.09
CA ARG A 187 0.80 -4.01 2.60
C ARG A 187 1.97 -4.87 3.05
N LEU A 188 1.81 -5.59 4.15
CA LEU A 188 2.86 -6.40 4.74
C LEU A 188 2.93 -7.80 4.11
N PRO A 189 4.13 -8.38 3.99
CA PRO A 189 4.29 -9.80 3.69
C PRO A 189 3.67 -10.69 4.77
N ARG A 190 3.28 -11.92 4.41
CA ARG A 190 2.69 -12.92 5.33
C ARG A 190 3.58 -13.27 6.53
N GLU A 191 4.88 -13.05 6.42
CA GLU A 191 5.83 -13.21 7.53
C GLU A 191 5.47 -12.34 8.76
N TYR A 192 4.72 -11.26 8.55
CA TYR A 192 4.24 -10.37 9.61
C TYR A 192 2.90 -10.78 10.21
N ASP A 193 2.22 -11.82 9.67
CA ASP A 193 0.91 -12.28 10.15
C ASP A 193 0.88 -12.53 11.67
N PRO A 194 1.89 -13.15 12.31
CA PRO A 194 1.88 -13.33 13.76
C PRO A 194 1.91 -12.01 14.54
N THR A 195 2.62 -11.01 14.02
CA THR A 195 2.72 -9.69 14.66
C THR A 195 1.40 -8.94 14.55
N VAL A 196 0.78 -8.96 13.36
CA VAL A 196 -0.54 -8.37 13.11
C VAL A 196 -1.60 -9.05 13.98
N ALA A 197 -1.57 -10.38 14.08
CA ALA A 197 -2.49 -11.15 14.92
C ALA A 197 -2.35 -10.80 16.42
N SER A 198 -1.12 -10.70 16.92
CA SER A 198 -0.85 -10.32 18.31
C SER A 198 -1.38 -8.92 18.62
N LEU A 199 -1.18 -7.94 17.73
CA LEU A 199 -1.73 -6.60 17.92
C LEU A 199 -3.25 -6.59 17.85
N ARG A 200 -3.86 -7.37 16.94
CA ARG A 200 -5.32 -7.53 16.88
C ARG A 200 -5.89 -8.06 18.18
N MET A 201 -5.24 -9.05 18.80
CA MET A 201 -5.64 -9.56 20.11
C MET A 201 -5.57 -8.47 21.18
N ALA A 202 -4.44 -7.75 21.28
CA ALA A 202 -4.29 -6.66 22.24
C ALA A 202 -5.35 -5.55 22.05
N MET A 203 -5.67 -5.22 20.80
CA MET A 203 -6.74 -4.26 20.49
C MET A 203 -8.13 -4.74 20.90
N HIS A 204 -8.39 -6.04 20.74
CA HIS A 204 -9.65 -6.62 21.20
C HIS A 204 -9.76 -6.58 22.73
N GLU A 205 -8.70 -6.91 23.44
CA GLU A 205 -8.61 -6.79 24.90
C GLU A 205 -8.84 -5.34 25.36
N ALA A 206 -8.18 -4.37 24.71
CA ALA A 206 -8.38 -2.94 24.99
C ALA A 206 -9.81 -2.48 24.72
N LEU A 207 -10.43 -2.95 23.63
CA LEU A 207 -11.83 -2.65 23.31
C LEU A 207 -12.78 -3.19 24.37
N THR A 208 -12.60 -4.44 24.80
CA THR A 208 -13.39 -5.05 25.87
C THR A 208 -13.23 -4.26 27.17
N ALA A 209 -12.00 -3.89 27.54
CA ALA A 209 -11.75 -3.09 28.74
C ALA A 209 -12.44 -1.70 28.69
N VAL A 210 -12.42 -1.03 27.53
CA VAL A 210 -13.14 0.25 27.32
C VAL A 210 -14.65 0.06 27.49
N GLN A 211 -15.21 -1.01 26.93
CA GLN A 211 -16.64 -1.31 27.01
C GLN A 211 -17.07 -1.63 28.44
N ASP A 212 -16.34 -2.49 29.13
CA ASP A 212 -16.63 -2.87 30.52
C ASP A 212 -16.55 -1.66 31.45
N GLY A 213 -15.54 -0.81 31.29
CA GLY A 213 -15.40 0.43 32.05
C GLY A 213 -16.56 1.40 31.81
N ALA A 214 -16.99 1.56 30.56
CA ALA A 214 -18.15 2.40 30.22
C ALA A 214 -19.46 1.87 30.84
N VAL A 215 -19.64 0.54 30.86
CA VAL A 215 -20.80 -0.12 31.48
C VAL A 215 -20.79 0.08 33.01
N ASP A 216 -19.64 -0.08 33.68
CA ASP A 216 -19.54 0.14 35.12
C ASP A 216 -19.84 1.59 35.51
N ILE A 217 -19.33 2.59 34.77
CA ILE A 217 -19.66 4.00 35.03
C ILE A 217 -21.15 4.26 34.86
N ARG A 218 -21.77 3.69 33.81
CA ARG A 218 -23.21 3.82 33.61
C ARG A 218 -24.01 3.24 34.78
N ALA A 219 -23.63 2.05 35.26
CA ALA A 219 -24.27 1.43 36.42
C ALA A 219 -24.16 2.30 37.68
N ARG A 220 -22.99 2.91 37.94
CA ARG A 220 -22.77 3.82 39.06
C ARG A 220 -23.57 5.12 38.94
N LEU A 221 -23.72 5.66 37.73
CA LEU A 221 -24.58 6.83 37.48
C LEU A 221 -26.06 6.50 37.72
N GLU A 222 -26.54 5.36 37.24
CA GLU A 222 -27.91 4.91 37.49
C GLU A 222 -28.18 4.68 38.98
N GLU A 223 -27.19 4.17 39.73
CA GLU A 223 -27.25 4.08 41.19
C GLU A 223 -27.28 5.46 41.86
N ALA A 224 -26.39 6.38 41.47
CA ALA A 224 -26.36 7.74 41.99
C ALA A 224 -27.68 8.50 41.71
N LEU A 225 -28.28 8.30 40.53
CA LEU A 225 -29.59 8.84 40.18
C LEU A 225 -30.70 8.23 41.04
N ARG A 226 -30.68 6.91 41.29
CA ARG A 226 -31.62 6.24 42.20
C ARG A 226 -31.52 6.77 43.62
N GLN A 227 -30.30 6.97 44.13
CA GLN A 227 -30.05 7.56 45.45
C GLN A 227 -30.50 9.02 45.52
N THR A 228 -30.24 9.81 44.47
CA THR A 228 -30.70 11.21 44.40
C THR A 228 -32.23 11.28 44.40
N ASN A 229 -32.90 10.43 43.63
CA ASN A 229 -34.36 10.36 43.58
C ASN A 229 -34.97 9.91 44.91
N SER A 230 -34.33 8.99 45.64
CA SER A 230 -34.83 8.59 46.96
C SER A 230 -34.70 9.73 47.97
N LEU A 231 -33.60 10.48 47.95
CA LEU A 231 -33.39 11.66 48.80
C LEU A 231 -34.41 12.76 48.51
N VAL A 232 -34.64 13.07 47.23
CA VAL A 232 -35.67 14.04 46.83
C VAL A 232 -37.03 13.61 47.36
N ARG A 233 -37.40 12.34 47.17
CA ARG A 233 -38.67 11.82 47.67
C ARG A 233 -38.80 11.85 49.19
N THR A 234 -37.72 11.59 49.93
CA THR A 234 -37.73 11.74 51.40
C THR A 234 -37.92 13.19 51.82
N LEU A 235 -37.24 14.13 51.16
CA LEU A 235 -37.41 15.56 51.42
C LEU A 235 -38.84 16.03 51.10
N GLU A 236 -39.39 15.62 49.96
CA GLU A 236 -40.78 15.92 49.58
C GLU A 236 -41.79 15.36 50.61
N ASN A 237 -41.57 14.14 51.11
CA ASN A 237 -42.41 13.54 52.14
C ASN A 237 -42.30 14.29 53.48
N ASP A 238 -41.10 14.69 53.87
CA ASP A 238 -40.83 15.43 55.10
C ASP A 238 -41.47 16.83 55.03
N GLU A 239 -41.37 17.51 53.88
CA GLU A 239 -42.04 18.79 53.62
C GLU A 239 -43.57 18.65 53.67
N ALA A 240 -44.14 17.61 53.05
CA ALA A 240 -45.58 17.34 53.09
C ALA A 240 -46.07 17.05 54.52
N ALA A 241 -45.29 16.31 55.31
CA ALA A 241 -45.58 16.04 56.72
C ALA A 241 -45.52 17.32 57.57
N ALA A 242 -44.50 18.16 57.36
CA ALA A 242 -44.37 19.45 58.02
C ALA A 242 -45.55 20.38 57.68
N ALA A 243 -45.89 20.52 56.40
CA ALA A 243 -47.04 21.33 55.94
C ALA A 243 -48.38 20.81 56.50
N GLY A 244 -48.57 19.48 56.55
CA GLY A 244 -49.76 18.85 57.13
C GLY A 244 -49.88 19.04 58.64
N SER A 245 -48.75 19.13 59.37
CA SER A 245 -48.74 19.40 60.81
C SER A 245 -49.16 20.83 61.15
N VAL A 246 -48.82 21.81 60.30
CA VAL A 246 -49.17 23.23 60.47
C VAL A 246 -50.68 23.47 60.30
N VAL A 247 -51.34 22.71 59.42
CA VAL A 247 -52.80 22.81 59.18
C VAL A 247 -53.61 22.11 60.29
N ARG A 248 -53.02 21.18 61.04
CA ARG A 248 -53.67 20.41 62.12
C ARG A 248 -53.38 20.93 63.53
N SER A 249 -52.92 22.17 63.68
CA SER A 249 -53.06 22.88 64.96
C SER A 249 -54.47 23.53 64.98
N PRO A 250 -55.53 22.85 65.46
CA PRO A 250 -56.78 23.53 65.72
C PRO A 250 -56.46 24.58 66.78
N GLY A 251 -56.88 25.81 66.53
CA GLY A 251 -57.00 26.79 67.59
C GLY A 251 -57.77 26.15 68.73
N HIS A 252 -57.06 25.76 69.79
CA HIS A 252 -57.57 25.84 71.14
C HIS A 252 -57.81 27.32 71.42
N ALA A 253 -58.88 27.84 70.81
CA ALA A 253 -59.58 29.00 71.29
C ALA A 253 -60.28 28.53 72.57
N ALA A 254 -59.57 28.70 73.67
CA ALA A 254 -60.13 28.69 75.00
C ALA A 254 -61.16 29.82 75.13
N SER A 255 -62.27 29.45 75.76
CA SER A 255 -63.06 30.24 76.73
C SER A 255 -63.68 31.57 76.29
#